data_AF-A0A971X4D3-F1
#
_entry.id   AF-A0A971X4D3-F1
#
_cell.length_a   1.000
_cell.length_b   1.000
_cell.length_c   1.000
_cell.angle_alpha   90.00
_cell.angle_beta   90.00
_cell.angle_gamma   90.00
#
_symmetry.space_group_name_H-M   'P 1'
#
loop_
_entity.id
_entity.type
_entity.pdbx_description
1 polymer ?
#
loop_
_entity_poly.entity_id
_entity_poly.type
_entity_poly.pdbx_seq_one_letter_code
_entity_poly.pdbx_strand_id
1 'polypeptide(L)'
;MKSSSGEHFIALDHVRALAALLVICWHFVHAGHGYPVPFAGAPAFFPLAVFDEGHTGVALFMVLSGYLFARLLNGKQVNYWSFYLNRALRLLPLLLCVIGIRLLLHALSGTPLFPLLKEYGLGVVLPTLPNGGWSITVEIHFYLLIPVLLLIAQRKPILLLAFVGAALLLRSYIHSHAGSIQHYAYFTLIGRADQFLFGILFFHARHLVRKQHLFFALATLSFLIFYGYFDSRGGFYEMPSYPSPSRLWIVLPTIEGMYFGLLIAWYDSSFRHGQGWLSRTASQYGKYSYAFYLWHFFFVFSAADLIHRHLVDLSNFYVALLFALLFYLAMYPVGYLSYRFIESPFLRIRKKYITTKQPRTAA
;
A
#
# COMPACT_ATOMS: atom_id res chain seq x y z
N MET A 1 7.17 -10.98 -8.35
CA MET A 1 6.08 -11.71 -9.08
C MET A 1 6.27 -11.60 -10.60
N LYS A 2 6.19 -12.69 -11.38
CA LYS A 2 6.26 -12.60 -12.86
C LYS A 2 4.97 -11.98 -13.42
N SER A 3 5.10 -10.94 -14.23
CA SER A 3 3.98 -10.38 -15.00
C SER A 3 3.44 -11.45 -15.96
N SER A 4 2.23 -11.26 -16.49
CA SER A 4 1.70 -12.13 -17.55
C SER A 4 2.53 -12.04 -18.85
N SER A 5 3.34 -10.98 -19.00
CA SER A 5 4.36 -10.85 -20.06
C SER A 5 5.69 -11.53 -19.74
N GLY A 6 5.85 -12.14 -18.55
CA GLY A 6 7.07 -12.83 -18.12
C GLY A 6 8.12 -11.95 -17.45
N GLU A 7 7.90 -10.63 -17.36
CA GLU A 7 8.83 -9.68 -16.72
C GLU A 7 8.75 -9.79 -15.20
N HIS A 8 9.92 -9.82 -14.54
CA HIS A 8 10.05 -9.90 -13.09
C HIS A 8 10.86 -8.71 -12.57
N PHE A 9 10.23 -7.84 -11.78
CA PHE A 9 10.88 -6.64 -11.25
C PHE A 9 11.27 -6.82 -9.78
N ILE A 10 12.49 -7.31 -9.54
CA ILE A 10 13.02 -7.60 -8.20
C ILE A 10 12.96 -6.36 -7.29
N ALA A 11 13.34 -5.19 -7.81
CA ALA A 11 13.29 -3.92 -7.09
C ALA A 11 11.89 -3.63 -6.52
N LEU A 12 10.85 -3.86 -7.33
CA LEU A 12 9.47 -3.60 -6.93
C LEU A 12 8.96 -4.65 -5.94
N ASP A 13 9.49 -5.87 -5.95
CA ASP A 13 9.19 -6.84 -4.90
C ASP A 13 9.82 -6.41 -3.57
N HIS A 14 11.05 -5.87 -3.55
CA HIS A 14 11.64 -5.35 -2.30
C HIS A 14 10.80 -4.22 -1.70
N VAL A 15 10.32 -3.30 -2.54
CA VAL A 15 9.43 -2.22 -2.08
C VAL A 15 8.10 -2.78 -1.55
N ARG A 16 7.53 -3.83 -2.17
CA ARG A 16 6.35 -4.52 -1.64
C ARG A 16 6.59 -5.11 -0.25
N ALA A 17 7.76 -5.70 -0.03
CA ALA A 17 8.14 -6.24 1.27
C ALA A 17 8.21 -5.14 2.33
N LEU A 18 8.82 -3.99 2.00
CA LEU A 18 8.87 -2.84 2.89
C LEU A 18 7.47 -2.29 3.21
N ALA A 19 6.60 -2.18 2.21
CA ALA A 19 5.22 -1.70 2.40
C ALA A 19 4.41 -2.61 3.33
N ALA A 20 4.52 -3.94 3.16
CA ALA A 20 3.87 -4.89 4.07
C ALA A 20 4.44 -4.83 5.48
N LEU A 21 5.77 -4.69 5.61
CA LEU A 21 6.44 -4.54 6.89
C LEU A 21 5.91 -3.34 7.67
N LEU A 22 5.85 -2.15 7.05
CA LEU A 22 5.34 -0.93 7.68
C LEU A 22 3.92 -1.11 8.21
N VAL A 23 3.02 -1.66 7.39
CA VAL A 23 1.63 -1.90 7.80
C VAL A 23 1.55 -2.88 8.97
N ILE A 24 2.34 -3.95 8.95
CA ILE A 24 2.32 -4.97 10.01
C ILE A 24 2.89 -4.41 11.31
N CYS A 25 3.97 -3.61 11.24
CA CYS A 25 4.51 -2.91 12.41
C CYS A 25 3.46 -2.02 13.07
N TRP A 26 2.77 -1.17 12.31
CA TRP A 26 1.70 -0.30 12.81
C TRP A 26 0.62 -1.08 13.57
N HIS A 27 0.07 -2.12 12.96
CA HIS A 27 -1.02 -2.89 13.56
C HIS A 27 -0.57 -3.72 14.76
N PHE A 28 0.69 -4.15 14.79
CA PHE A 28 1.27 -4.88 15.92
C PHE A 28 1.56 -3.97 17.11
N VAL A 29 2.07 -2.76 16.86
CA VAL A 29 2.49 -1.81 17.89
C VAL A 29 1.30 -1.14 18.57
N HIS A 30 0.27 -0.73 17.82
CA HIS A 30 -0.81 0.10 18.38
C HIS A 30 -2.22 -0.51 18.30
N ALA A 31 -2.46 -1.49 17.44
CA ALA A 31 -3.80 -1.84 17.02
C ALA A 31 -4.65 -0.60 16.61
N GLY A 32 -5.98 -0.67 16.72
CA GLY A 32 -6.88 0.47 16.49
C GLY A 32 -7.17 1.31 17.74
N HIS A 33 -6.59 0.95 18.88
CA HIS A 33 -6.95 1.49 20.21
C HIS A 33 -5.74 1.92 21.05
N GLY A 34 -4.54 1.97 20.46
CA GLY A 34 -3.32 2.38 21.16
C GLY A 34 -2.81 1.33 22.14
N TYR A 35 -2.92 0.05 21.76
CA TYR A 35 -2.46 -1.09 22.55
C TYR A 35 -1.69 -2.08 21.67
N PRO A 36 -0.53 -2.59 22.11
CA PRO A 36 0.09 -2.39 23.43
C PRO A 36 0.76 -1.02 23.65
N VAL A 37 1.07 -0.27 22.59
CA VAL A 37 1.70 1.06 22.69
C VAL A 37 0.69 2.18 22.42
N PRO A 38 0.47 3.13 23.36
CA PRO A 38 -0.40 4.27 23.16
C PRO A 38 0.09 5.22 22.06
N PHE A 39 -0.82 5.98 21.45
CA PHE A 39 -0.51 7.02 20.43
C PHE A 39 0.08 8.32 21.03
N ALA A 40 0.27 8.36 22.35
CA ALA A 40 0.56 9.58 23.11
C ALA A 40 2.02 10.07 23.00
N GLY A 41 2.88 9.42 22.22
CA GLY A 41 4.27 9.84 22.08
C GLY A 41 4.99 9.19 20.91
N ALA A 42 6.00 9.91 20.41
CA ALA A 42 6.85 9.48 19.30
C ALA A 42 8.15 8.81 19.78
N PRO A 43 8.78 7.95 18.97
CA PRO A 43 10.10 7.39 19.26
C PRO A 43 11.15 8.50 19.38
N ALA A 44 11.95 8.46 20.44
CA ALA A 44 13.06 9.40 20.64
C ALA A 44 14.04 9.42 19.44
N PHE A 45 14.27 8.29 18.78
CA PHE A 45 14.97 8.24 17.50
C PHE A 45 13.98 8.48 16.35
N PHE A 46 13.82 9.76 15.97
CA PHE A 46 12.82 10.23 14.98
C PHE A 46 12.73 9.42 13.67
N PRO A 47 13.80 8.79 13.12
CA PRO A 47 13.66 7.99 11.91
C PRO A 47 12.73 6.78 12.08
N LEU A 48 12.53 6.30 13.31
CA LEU A 48 11.61 5.18 13.59
C LEU A 48 10.14 5.60 13.64
N ALA A 49 9.84 6.90 13.64
CA ALA A 49 8.48 7.40 13.54
C ALA A 49 7.76 6.90 12.27
N VAL A 50 8.47 6.52 11.20
CA VAL A 50 7.83 5.90 10.02
C VAL A 50 7.34 4.47 10.30
N PHE A 51 7.95 3.76 11.24
CA PHE A 51 7.43 2.47 11.71
C PHE A 51 6.32 2.65 12.73
N ASP A 52 6.47 3.66 13.61
CA ASP A 52 5.42 4.06 14.54
C ASP A 52 4.18 4.50 13.76
N GLU A 53 4.32 5.25 12.65
CA GLU A 53 3.31 5.66 11.65
C GLU A 53 3.25 4.75 10.41
N GLY A 54 3.48 3.45 10.61
CA GLY A 54 3.56 2.43 9.57
C GLY A 54 2.28 2.25 8.70
N HIS A 55 1.17 2.91 9.06
CA HIS A 55 -0.01 3.04 8.20
C HIS A 55 0.34 3.61 6.81
N THR A 56 1.44 4.36 6.70
CA THR A 56 1.97 4.94 5.46
C THR A 56 2.40 3.87 4.45
N GLY A 57 2.60 2.62 4.89
CA GLY A 57 2.85 1.49 3.98
C GLY A 57 1.73 1.28 2.96
N VAL A 58 0.48 1.66 3.26
CA VAL A 58 -0.63 1.67 2.28
C VAL A 58 -0.37 2.69 1.17
N ALA A 59 0.14 3.87 1.52
CA ALA A 59 0.53 4.87 0.52
C ALA A 59 1.65 4.35 -0.39
N LEU A 60 2.65 3.69 0.19
CA LEU A 60 3.71 3.05 -0.58
C LEU A 60 3.16 1.99 -1.56
N PHE A 61 2.18 1.17 -1.15
CA PHE A 61 1.49 0.25 -2.06
C PHE A 61 0.76 0.96 -3.21
N MET A 62 0.06 2.06 -2.92
CA MET A 62 -0.67 2.83 -3.94
C MET A 62 0.27 3.45 -4.98
N VAL A 63 1.36 4.09 -4.53
CA VAL A 63 2.39 4.63 -5.41
C VAL A 63 3.03 3.52 -6.23
N LEU A 64 3.35 2.39 -5.60
CA LEU A 64 3.95 1.25 -6.28
C LEU A 64 3.03 0.66 -7.36
N SER A 65 1.72 0.63 -7.12
CA SER A 65 0.75 0.20 -8.11
C SER A 65 0.78 1.14 -9.32
N GLY A 66 0.69 2.46 -9.12
CA GLY A 66 0.80 3.45 -10.20
C GLY A 66 2.11 3.33 -11.00
N TYR A 67 3.24 3.22 -10.30
CA TYR A 67 4.56 3.05 -10.91
C TYR A 67 4.66 1.76 -11.74
N LEU A 68 4.17 0.64 -11.19
CA LEU A 68 4.19 -0.65 -11.87
C LEU A 68 3.34 -0.64 -13.14
N PHE A 69 2.16 0.01 -13.13
CA PHE A 69 1.32 0.13 -14.33
C PHE A 69 1.98 0.95 -15.41
N ALA A 70 2.51 2.12 -15.04
CA ALA A 70 3.26 2.94 -15.98
C ALA A 70 4.43 2.15 -16.59
N ARG A 71 5.19 1.41 -15.77
CA ARG A 71 6.29 0.56 -16.25
C ARG A 71 5.86 -0.57 -17.18
N LEU A 72 4.79 -1.28 -16.83
CA LEU A 72 4.32 -2.43 -17.61
C LEU A 72 3.70 -2.02 -18.95
N LEU A 73 2.97 -0.90 -18.96
CA LEU A 73 2.03 -0.54 -20.02
C LEU A 73 2.49 0.63 -20.90
N ASN A 74 3.53 1.36 -20.50
CA ASN A 74 4.02 2.50 -21.28
C ASN A 74 4.43 2.08 -22.70
N GLY A 75 3.85 2.76 -23.70
CA GLY A 75 4.11 2.51 -25.12
C GLY A 75 3.59 1.18 -25.67
N LYS A 76 2.76 0.44 -24.90
CA LYS A 76 2.25 -0.87 -25.31
C LYS A 76 0.74 -0.85 -25.52
N GLN A 77 0.25 -1.68 -26.44
CA GLN A 77 -1.18 -1.90 -26.62
C GLN A 77 -1.69 -2.89 -25.57
N VAL A 78 -2.81 -2.54 -24.92
CA VAL A 78 -3.36 -3.28 -23.79
C VAL A 78 -4.75 -3.80 -24.13
N ASN A 79 -4.95 -5.11 -23.97
CA ASN A 79 -6.27 -5.70 -23.94
C ASN A 79 -6.85 -5.51 -22.53
N TYR A 80 -7.68 -4.48 -22.35
CA TYR A 80 -8.20 -4.11 -21.03
C TYR A 80 -9.07 -5.19 -20.38
N TRP A 81 -9.83 -5.95 -21.16
CA TRP A 81 -10.60 -7.07 -20.62
C TRP A 81 -9.72 -8.13 -19.96
N SER A 82 -8.68 -8.59 -20.66
CA SER A 82 -7.72 -9.57 -20.15
C SER A 82 -6.88 -9.00 -19.00
N PHE A 83 -6.62 -7.69 -19.02
CA PHE A 83 -6.01 -6.97 -17.91
C PHE A 83 -6.89 -7.05 -16.65
N TYR A 84 -8.18 -6.69 -16.74
CA TYR A 84 -9.11 -6.73 -15.61
C TYR A 84 -9.28 -8.15 -15.07
N LEU A 85 -9.46 -9.14 -15.94
CA LEU A 85 -9.53 -10.54 -15.53
C LEU A 85 -8.26 -11.00 -14.79
N ASN A 86 -7.07 -10.63 -15.27
CA ASN A 86 -5.83 -10.99 -14.59
C ASN A 86 -5.68 -10.32 -13.22
N ARG A 87 -6.24 -9.12 -13.03
CA ARG A 87 -6.26 -8.43 -11.75
C ARG A 87 -7.27 -9.07 -10.81
N ALA A 88 -8.45 -9.43 -11.30
CA ALA A 88 -9.42 -10.21 -10.55
C ALA A 88 -8.83 -11.54 -10.07
N LEU A 89 -8.17 -12.30 -10.95
CA LEU A 89 -7.46 -13.54 -10.61
C LEU A 89 -6.30 -13.36 -9.61
N ARG A 90 -5.77 -12.14 -9.49
CA ARG A 90 -4.69 -11.82 -8.54
C ARG A 90 -5.21 -11.49 -7.16
N LEU A 91 -6.36 -10.80 -7.07
CA LEU A 91 -6.87 -10.21 -5.84
C LEU A 91 -8.02 -11.05 -5.26
N LEU A 92 -9.04 -11.36 -6.08
CA LEU A 92 -10.28 -11.97 -5.60
C LEU A 92 -10.10 -13.30 -4.86
N PRO A 93 -9.26 -14.26 -5.28
CA PRO A 93 -9.21 -15.56 -4.62
C PRO A 93 -8.93 -15.48 -3.12
N LEU A 94 -7.91 -14.69 -2.74
CA LEU A 94 -7.57 -14.54 -1.33
C LEU A 94 -8.53 -13.59 -0.61
N LEU A 95 -8.96 -12.50 -1.26
CA LEU A 95 -9.94 -11.58 -0.67
C LEU A 95 -11.24 -12.31 -0.30
N LEU A 96 -11.77 -13.14 -1.21
CA LEU A 96 -12.97 -13.95 -0.97
C LEU A 96 -12.75 -15.00 0.12
N CYS A 97 -11.56 -15.59 0.21
CA CYS A 97 -11.21 -16.51 1.30
C CYS A 97 -11.25 -15.79 2.66
N VAL A 98 -10.64 -14.61 2.77
CA VAL A 98 -10.66 -13.81 4.00
C VAL A 98 -12.07 -13.36 4.37
N ILE A 99 -12.87 -12.91 3.40
CA ILE A 99 -14.27 -12.56 3.62
C ILE A 99 -15.06 -13.79 4.11
N GLY A 100 -14.87 -14.95 3.46
CA GLY A 100 -15.53 -16.20 3.85
C GLY A 100 -15.19 -16.63 5.28
N ILE A 101 -13.92 -16.52 5.69
CA ILE A 101 -13.50 -16.82 7.07
C ILE A 101 -14.12 -15.84 8.05
N ARG A 102 -14.14 -14.53 7.75
CA ARG A 102 -14.81 -13.53 8.61
C ARG A 102 -16.30 -13.81 8.75
N LEU A 103 -17.00 -14.14 7.67
CA LEU A 103 -18.41 -14.53 7.69
C LEU A 103 -18.64 -15.79 8.52
N LEU A 104 -17.78 -16.80 8.40
CA LEU A 104 -17.86 -18.03 9.19
C LEU A 104 -17.66 -17.75 10.69
N LEU A 105 -16.63 -16.99 11.05
CA LEU A 105 -16.37 -16.63 12.45
C LEU A 105 -17.55 -15.82 13.05
N HIS A 106 -18.14 -14.92 12.27
CA HIS A 106 -19.33 -14.15 12.66
C HIS A 106 -20.58 -15.03 12.80
N ALA A 107 -20.75 -16.03 11.92
CA ALA A 107 -21.84 -17.00 12.05
C ALA A 107 -21.70 -17.84 13.32
N LEU A 108 -20.48 -18.29 13.63
CA LEU A 108 -20.18 -19.11 14.79
C LEU A 108 -20.34 -18.33 16.12
N SER A 109 -20.29 -17.00 16.11
CA SER A 109 -20.57 -16.18 17.30
C SER A 109 -22.07 -16.05 17.61
N GLY A 110 -22.96 -16.64 16.79
CA GLY A 110 -24.41 -16.58 16.97
C GLY A 110 -25.03 -15.25 16.53
N THR A 111 -24.28 -14.38 15.86
CA THR A 111 -24.76 -13.07 15.41
C THR A 111 -25.39 -13.15 14.00
N PRO A 112 -26.43 -12.35 13.69
CA PRO A 112 -27.05 -12.35 12.37
C PRO A 112 -26.06 -11.99 11.25
N LEU A 113 -26.06 -12.77 10.17
CA LEU A 113 -25.15 -12.57 9.02
C LEU A 113 -25.59 -11.44 8.07
N PHE A 114 -26.88 -11.15 8.02
CA PHE A 114 -27.45 -10.22 7.03
C PHE A 114 -26.82 -8.82 7.06
N PRO A 115 -26.62 -8.17 8.23
CA PRO A 115 -25.93 -6.88 8.29
C PRO A 115 -24.51 -6.93 7.72
N LEU A 116 -23.76 -7.98 8.04
CA LEU A 116 -22.38 -8.15 7.58
C LEU A 116 -22.30 -8.41 6.07
N LEU A 117 -23.22 -9.23 5.54
CA LEU A 117 -23.34 -9.44 4.09
C LEU A 117 -23.68 -8.14 3.35
N LYS A 118 -24.57 -7.31 3.91
CA LYS A 118 -24.90 -6.00 3.36
C LYS A 118 -23.68 -5.08 3.37
N GLU A 119 -22.94 -5.03 4.47
CA GLU A 119 -21.71 -4.24 4.59
C GLU A 119 -20.66 -4.66 3.55
N TYR A 120 -20.42 -5.96 3.39
CA TYR A 120 -19.46 -6.48 2.42
C TYR A 120 -19.91 -6.30 0.97
N GLY A 121 -21.21 -6.40 0.70
CA GLY A 121 -21.80 -6.10 -0.60
C GLY A 121 -21.58 -4.63 -0.99
N LEU A 122 -21.82 -3.71 -0.05
CA LEU A 122 -21.50 -2.29 -0.24
C LEU A 122 -19.98 -2.06 -0.34
N GLY A 123 -19.19 -2.86 0.36
CA GLY A 123 -17.71 -2.84 0.37
C GLY A 123 -17.04 -3.00 -0.99
N VAL A 124 -17.76 -3.55 -1.98
CA VAL A 124 -17.27 -3.67 -3.36
C VAL A 124 -17.16 -2.31 -4.05
N VAL A 125 -17.95 -1.32 -3.61
CA VAL A 125 -18.00 0.03 -4.16
C VAL A 125 -17.51 1.06 -3.15
N LEU A 126 -17.97 0.96 -1.90
CA LEU A 126 -17.50 1.77 -0.80
C LEU A 126 -16.26 1.10 -0.19
N PRO A 127 -15.17 1.81 0.11
CA PRO A 127 -13.97 1.20 0.64
C PRO A 127 -14.16 0.82 2.12
N THR A 128 -14.91 -0.26 2.37
CA THR A 128 -15.28 -0.74 3.71
C THR A 128 -15.00 -2.24 3.92
N LEU A 129 -14.39 -2.92 2.95
CA LEU A 129 -14.05 -4.34 3.10
C LEU A 129 -13.05 -4.57 4.27
N PRO A 130 -13.18 -5.71 4.98
CA PRO A 130 -12.43 -5.99 6.21
C PRO A 130 -10.95 -6.30 5.92
N ASN A 131 -10.14 -6.36 6.98
CA ASN A 131 -8.73 -6.77 6.94
C ASN A 131 -7.87 -5.96 5.95
N GLY A 132 -8.08 -4.65 5.89
CA GLY A 132 -7.41 -3.78 4.90
C GLY A 132 -8.00 -3.88 3.49
N GLY A 133 -9.05 -4.69 3.28
CA GLY A 133 -9.74 -4.86 2.00
C GLY A 133 -10.29 -3.55 1.43
N TRP A 134 -10.62 -2.57 2.27
CA TRP A 134 -10.96 -1.21 1.84
C TRP A 134 -9.96 -0.63 0.85
N SER A 135 -8.65 -0.88 1.05
CA SER A 135 -7.60 -0.39 0.17
C SER A 135 -7.62 -1.10 -1.19
N ILE A 136 -8.07 -2.35 -1.23
CA ILE A 136 -8.26 -3.12 -2.47
C ILE A 136 -9.43 -2.54 -3.27
N THR A 137 -10.53 -2.15 -2.61
CA THR A 137 -11.63 -1.43 -3.26
C THR A 137 -11.12 -0.14 -3.92
N VAL A 138 -10.30 0.64 -3.20
CA VAL A 138 -9.65 1.83 -3.77
C VAL A 138 -8.73 1.48 -4.94
N GLU A 139 -7.98 0.38 -4.85
CA GLU A 139 -7.13 -0.09 -5.95
C GLU A 139 -7.94 -0.46 -7.20
N ILE A 140 -9.10 -1.10 -7.04
CA ILE A 140 -10.03 -1.41 -8.14
C ILE A 140 -10.56 -0.13 -8.79
N HIS A 141 -10.89 0.91 -8.02
CA HIS A 141 -11.26 2.22 -8.59
C HIS A 141 -10.18 2.76 -9.52
N PHE A 142 -8.90 2.68 -9.13
CA PHE A 142 -7.81 3.08 -10.01
C PHE A 142 -7.71 2.22 -11.25
N TYR A 143 -7.97 0.91 -11.16
CA TYR A 143 -7.93 0.04 -12.33
C TYR A 143 -8.93 0.47 -13.39
N LEU A 144 -10.13 0.89 -12.98
CA LEU A 144 -11.14 1.42 -13.90
C LEU A 144 -10.66 2.72 -14.57
N LEU A 145 -9.86 3.53 -13.88
CA LEU A 145 -9.30 4.79 -14.40
C LEU A 145 -8.03 4.61 -15.25
N ILE A 146 -7.34 3.47 -15.17
CA ILE A 146 -6.07 3.22 -15.87
C ILE A 146 -6.10 3.55 -17.37
N PRO A 147 -7.13 3.20 -18.17
CA PRO A 147 -7.15 3.51 -19.59
C PRO A 147 -6.97 5.01 -19.86
N VAL A 148 -7.70 5.85 -19.11
CA VAL A 148 -7.64 7.30 -19.24
C VAL A 148 -6.31 7.84 -18.73
N LEU A 149 -5.88 7.40 -17.54
CA LEU A 149 -4.63 7.86 -16.93
C LEU A 149 -3.41 7.54 -17.78
N LEU A 150 -3.36 6.36 -18.41
CA LEU A 150 -2.25 5.99 -19.29
C LEU A 150 -2.26 6.74 -20.62
N LEU A 151 -3.43 7.01 -21.20
CA LEU A 151 -3.52 7.83 -22.42
C LEU A 151 -2.97 9.24 -22.18
N ILE A 152 -3.29 9.83 -21.02
CA ILE A 152 -2.74 11.13 -20.60
C ILE A 152 -1.23 11.00 -20.36
N ALA A 153 -0.80 9.99 -19.62
CA ALA A 153 0.60 9.76 -19.27
C ALA A 153 1.52 9.56 -20.50
N GLN A 154 1.03 8.85 -21.51
CA GLN A 154 1.77 8.59 -22.75
C GLN A 154 1.97 9.84 -23.61
N ARG A 155 1.04 10.80 -23.55
CA ARG A 155 1.13 12.04 -24.33
C ARG A 155 1.82 13.15 -23.56
N LYS A 156 1.30 13.48 -22.37
CA LYS A 156 1.75 14.59 -21.53
C LYS A 156 1.57 14.20 -20.06
N PRO A 157 2.53 13.49 -19.45
CA PRO A 157 2.39 12.99 -18.08
C PRO A 157 2.22 14.12 -17.06
N ILE A 158 2.76 15.31 -17.33
CA ILE A 158 2.60 16.50 -16.48
C ILE A 158 1.13 16.88 -16.25
N LEU A 159 0.21 16.54 -17.18
CA LEU A 159 -1.22 16.82 -17.00
C LEU A 159 -1.84 16.03 -15.83
N LEU A 160 -1.20 14.96 -15.35
CA LEU A 160 -1.63 14.26 -14.14
C LEU A 160 -1.51 15.16 -12.90
N LEU A 161 -0.65 16.19 -12.91
CA LEU A 161 -0.60 17.17 -11.82
C LEU A 161 -1.88 18.00 -11.72
N ALA A 162 -2.62 18.18 -12.82
CA ALA A 162 -3.93 18.84 -12.75
C ALA A 162 -4.93 18.02 -11.92
N PHE A 163 -4.87 16.69 -11.99
CA PHE A 163 -5.70 15.81 -11.16
C PHE A 163 -5.27 15.86 -9.69
N VAL A 164 -3.97 15.94 -9.40
CA VAL A 164 -3.46 16.17 -8.03
C VAL A 164 -3.95 17.52 -7.50
N GLY A 165 -3.87 18.59 -8.32
CA GLY A 165 -4.40 19.91 -7.98
C GLY A 165 -5.90 19.88 -7.71
N ALA A 166 -6.69 19.20 -8.56
CA ALA A 166 -8.12 19.03 -8.35
C ALA A 166 -8.43 18.26 -7.05
N ALA A 167 -7.67 17.21 -6.73
CA ALA A 167 -7.81 16.48 -5.47
C ALA A 167 -7.46 17.34 -4.25
N LEU A 168 -6.44 18.20 -4.34
CA LEU A 168 -6.11 19.17 -3.28
C LEU A 168 -7.23 20.18 -3.07
N LEU A 169 -7.80 20.73 -4.15
CA LEU A 169 -8.94 21.65 -4.08
C LEU A 169 -10.17 20.98 -3.48
N LEU A 170 -10.50 19.76 -3.90
CA LEU A 170 -11.62 19.00 -3.36
C LEU A 170 -11.43 18.71 -1.86
N ARG A 171 -10.23 18.30 -1.43
CA ARG A 171 -9.93 18.09 0.00
C ARG A 171 -10.03 19.36 0.81
N SER A 172 -9.59 20.48 0.24
CA SER A 172 -9.67 21.80 0.88
C SER A 172 -11.12 22.24 1.05
N TYR A 173 -11.94 22.03 0.01
CA TYR A 173 -13.38 22.29 0.05
C TYR A 173 -14.09 21.41 1.09
N ILE A 174 -13.83 20.10 1.11
CA ILE A 174 -14.46 19.22 2.11
C ILE A 174 -13.99 19.59 3.52
N HIS A 175 -12.70 19.87 3.72
CA HIS A 175 -12.18 20.33 5.02
C HIS A 175 -12.87 21.60 5.52
N SER A 176 -13.10 22.58 4.64
CA SER A 176 -13.74 23.85 5.02
C SER A 176 -15.22 23.71 5.41
N HIS A 177 -15.90 22.65 4.97
CA HIS A 177 -17.32 22.41 5.26
C HIS A 177 -17.55 21.37 6.36
N ALA A 178 -16.74 20.31 6.40
CA ALA A 178 -16.89 19.19 7.34
C ALA A 178 -15.97 19.28 8.57
N GLY A 179 -15.05 20.25 8.61
CA GLY A 179 -14.11 20.46 9.72
C GLY A 179 -12.95 19.46 9.80
N SER A 180 -13.06 18.31 9.13
CA SER A 180 -11.98 17.33 8.99
C SER A 180 -12.01 16.68 7.60
N ILE A 181 -10.84 16.24 7.12
CA ILE A 181 -10.71 15.53 5.84
C ILE A 181 -10.03 14.17 5.98
N GLN A 182 -9.48 13.86 7.17
CA GLN A 182 -8.67 12.66 7.40
C GLN A 182 -9.32 11.38 6.87
N HIS A 183 -10.60 11.15 7.17
CA HIS A 183 -11.28 9.93 6.74
C HIS A 183 -11.26 9.78 5.21
N TYR A 184 -11.67 10.82 4.47
CA TYR A 184 -11.66 10.78 3.01
C TYR A 184 -10.24 10.78 2.43
N ALA A 185 -9.31 11.50 3.06
CA ALA A 185 -7.90 11.55 2.66
C ALA A 185 -7.21 10.18 2.81
N TYR A 186 -7.61 9.38 3.81
CA TYR A 186 -6.97 8.10 4.08
C TYR A 186 -7.69 6.90 3.46
N PHE A 187 -9.02 6.82 3.57
CA PHE A 187 -9.77 5.61 3.21
C PHE A 187 -10.33 5.60 1.78
N THR A 188 -10.30 6.73 1.07
CA THR A 188 -10.99 6.86 -0.22
C THR A 188 -10.07 7.21 -1.38
N LEU A 189 -10.63 7.10 -2.59
CA LEU A 189 -9.98 7.51 -3.84
C LEU A 189 -9.51 8.97 -3.78
N ILE A 190 -10.24 9.85 -3.09
CA ILE A 190 -9.98 11.30 -3.04
C ILE A 190 -8.57 11.60 -2.52
N GLY A 191 -8.15 10.94 -1.44
CA GLY A 191 -6.79 11.14 -0.93
C GLY A 191 -5.74 10.21 -1.54
N ARG A 192 -6.13 9.00 -1.96
CA ARG A 192 -5.18 8.04 -2.57
C ARG A 192 -4.80 8.38 -4.00
N ALA A 193 -5.54 9.28 -4.67
CA ALA A 193 -5.27 9.68 -6.05
C ALA A 193 -3.84 10.16 -6.23
N ASP A 194 -3.38 11.06 -5.35
CA ASP A 194 -2.02 11.61 -5.39
C ASP A 194 -0.96 10.51 -5.45
N GLN A 195 -1.07 9.54 -4.55
CA GLN A 195 -0.10 8.46 -4.40
C GLN A 195 0.00 7.64 -5.68
N PHE A 196 -1.15 7.20 -6.20
CA PHE A 196 -1.19 6.45 -7.45
C PHE A 196 -0.62 7.26 -8.63
N LEU A 197 -1.01 8.54 -8.74
CA LEU A 197 -0.57 9.43 -9.83
C LEU A 197 0.93 9.76 -9.76
N PHE A 198 1.47 10.01 -8.56
CA PHE A 198 2.91 10.21 -8.37
C PHE A 198 3.70 8.96 -8.75
N GLY A 199 3.18 7.76 -8.52
CA GLY A 199 3.77 6.52 -9.05
C GLY A 199 3.96 6.59 -10.57
N ILE A 200 2.94 7.02 -11.31
CA ILE A 200 3.00 7.17 -12.78
C ILE A 200 3.96 8.30 -13.18
N LEU A 201 3.87 9.46 -12.52
CA LEU A 201 4.70 10.63 -12.81
C LEU A 201 6.20 10.32 -12.61
N PHE A 202 6.56 9.74 -11.47
CA PHE A 202 7.93 9.39 -11.14
C PHE A 202 8.48 8.25 -12.01
N PHE A 203 7.63 7.36 -12.54
CA PHE A 203 8.07 6.46 -13.60
C PHE A 203 8.56 7.24 -14.83
N HIS A 204 7.83 8.23 -15.32
CA HIS A 204 8.24 9.03 -16.48
C HIS A 204 9.47 9.91 -16.16
N ALA A 205 9.54 10.45 -14.94
CA ALA A 205 10.65 11.27 -14.45
C ALA A 205 11.86 10.46 -13.93
N ARG A 206 11.83 9.12 -13.95
CA ARG A 206 12.86 8.26 -13.33
C ARG A 206 14.29 8.52 -13.81
N HIS A 207 14.44 9.02 -15.03
CA HIS A 207 15.74 9.37 -15.60
C HIS A 207 16.40 10.56 -14.89
N LEU A 208 15.61 11.49 -14.34
CA LEU A 208 16.09 12.68 -13.63
C LEU A 208 16.67 12.34 -12.25
N VAL A 209 16.14 11.30 -11.61
CA VAL A 209 16.51 10.89 -10.24
C VAL A 209 17.52 9.75 -10.21
N ARG A 210 17.91 9.25 -11.38
CA ARG A 210 18.85 8.12 -11.51
C ARG A 210 20.22 8.52 -10.97
N LYS A 211 20.75 7.72 -10.04
CA LYS A 211 22.04 7.92 -9.35
C LYS A 211 22.16 9.24 -8.56
N GLN A 212 21.05 9.93 -8.31
CA GLN A 212 21.02 11.15 -7.50
C GLN A 212 21.02 10.82 -6.01
N HIS A 213 22.10 10.20 -5.52
CA HIS A 213 22.18 9.65 -4.16
C HIS A 213 22.09 10.73 -3.07
N LEU A 214 22.78 11.86 -3.24
CA LEU A 214 22.74 12.95 -2.26
C LEU A 214 21.35 13.58 -2.17
N PHE A 215 20.73 13.88 -3.32
CA PHE A 215 19.36 14.40 -3.35
C PHE A 215 18.37 13.45 -2.68
N PHE A 216 18.47 12.14 -2.96
CA PHE A 216 17.63 11.14 -2.33
C PHE A 216 17.86 11.04 -0.81
N ALA A 217 19.11 11.13 -0.36
CA ALA A 217 19.44 11.12 1.07
C ALA A 217 18.84 12.34 1.78
N LEU A 218 18.94 13.54 1.19
CA LEU A 218 18.33 14.76 1.73
C LEU A 218 16.79 14.66 1.76
N ALA A 219 16.17 14.20 0.67
CA ALA A 219 14.72 14.02 0.61
C ALA A 219 14.23 12.99 1.65
N THR A 220 14.99 11.91 1.87
CA THR A 220 14.70 10.91 2.91
C THR A 220 14.85 11.51 4.29
N LEU A 221 15.91 12.25 4.57
CA LEU A 221 16.08 12.92 5.86
C LEU A 221 14.94 13.89 6.14
N SER A 222 14.53 14.71 5.15
CA SER A 222 13.39 15.61 5.28
C SER A 222 12.08 14.86 5.54
N PHE A 223 11.85 13.74 4.86
CA PHE A 223 10.66 12.90 5.07
C PHE A 223 10.65 12.27 6.47
N LEU A 224 11.79 11.78 6.96
CA LEU A 224 11.92 11.22 8.29
C LEU A 224 11.72 12.28 9.38
N ILE A 225 12.29 13.48 9.21
CA ILE A 225 12.05 14.61 10.13
C ILE A 225 10.56 15.00 10.14
N PHE A 226 9.94 15.06 8.96
CA PHE A 226 8.52 15.36 8.83
C PHE A 226 7.66 14.33 9.57
N TYR A 227 7.92 13.03 9.41
CA TYR A 227 7.19 12.00 10.13
C TYR A 227 7.46 12.00 11.62
N GLY A 228 8.71 12.24 12.05
CA GLY A 228 9.02 12.45 13.47
C GLY A 228 8.24 13.61 14.07
N TYR A 229 8.07 14.70 13.32
CA TYR A 229 7.23 15.82 13.74
C TYR A 229 5.74 15.42 13.77
N PHE A 230 5.22 14.81 12.70
CA PHE A 230 3.83 14.38 12.59
C PHE A 230 3.43 13.44 13.73
N ASP A 231 4.26 12.46 14.02
CA ASP A 231 4.12 11.48 15.09
C ASP A 231 4.24 12.13 16.49
N SER A 232 5.19 13.06 16.69
CA SER A 232 5.26 13.85 17.94
C SER A 232 4.03 14.74 18.17
N ARG A 233 3.26 14.97 17.11
CA ARG A 233 1.97 15.63 17.11
C ARG A 233 0.84 14.57 17.11
N GLY A 234 1.07 13.40 17.71
CA GLY A 234 0.18 12.25 17.89
C GLY A 234 -0.37 11.59 16.61
N GLY A 235 0.19 11.96 15.45
CA GLY A 235 0.14 11.12 14.25
C GLY A 235 -1.26 10.80 13.72
N PHE A 236 -1.50 9.53 13.39
CA PHE A 236 -2.76 9.12 12.77
C PHE A 236 -3.96 9.23 13.70
N TYR A 237 -3.86 8.70 14.91
CA TYR A 237 -5.02 8.58 15.81
C TYR A 237 -5.14 9.73 16.80
N GLU A 238 -4.12 10.58 16.97
CA GLU A 238 -4.14 11.62 17.99
C GLU A 238 -3.62 12.97 17.47
N MET A 239 -4.48 13.89 16.99
CA MET A 239 -4.36 15.33 17.30
C MET A 239 -5.43 16.19 16.61
N PRO A 240 -6.10 17.11 17.34
CA PRO A 240 -6.55 17.04 18.75
C PRO A 240 -7.65 15.98 19.01
N SER A 241 -8.09 15.25 17.99
CA SER A 241 -9.10 14.19 18.06
C SER A 241 -8.97 13.27 16.84
N TYR A 242 -9.67 12.14 16.84
CA TYR A 242 -9.88 11.30 15.66
C TYR A 242 -11.36 11.34 15.24
N PRO A 243 -11.70 11.69 13.99
CA PRO A 243 -10.82 12.18 12.93
C PRO A 243 -10.20 13.56 13.24
N SER A 244 -8.96 13.76 12.79
CA SER A 244 -8.17 14.97 12.99
C SER A 244 -8.69 16.14 12.15
N PRO A 245 -8.94 17.31 12.77
CA PRO A 245 -9.26 18.54 12.07
C PRO A 245 -8.04 19.22 11.43
N SER A 246 -6.83 18.65 11.58
CA SER A 246 -5.61 19.25 11.05
C SER A 246 -5.66 19.41 9.53
N ARG A 247 -5.31 20.60 9.06
CA ARG A 247 -5.15 20.91 7.62
C ARG A 247 -4.05 20.08 6.96
N LEU A 248 -3.16 19.47 7.75
CA LEU A 248 -2.12 18.59 7.24
C LEU A 248 -2.70 17.44 6.40
N TRP A 249 -3.87 16.92 6.77
CA TRP A 249 -4.55 15.86 6.03
C TRP A 249 -4.98 16.25 4.61
N ILE A 250 -5.02 17.54 4.28
CA ILE A 250 -5.21 18.02 2.91
C ILE A 250 -4.00 17.64 2.05
N VAL A 251 -2.78 17.81 2.57
CA VAL A 251 -1.53 17.67 1.79
C VAL A 251 -0.75 16.40 2.11
N LEU A 252 -1.04 15.71 3.21
CA LEU A 252 -0.30 14.51 3.64
C LEU A 252 -0.24 13.43 2.54
N PRO A 253 -1.34 13.08 1.84
CA PRO A 253 -1.25 12.09 0.76
C PRO A 253 -0.36 12.54 -0.41
N THR A 254 -0.26 13.85 -0.66
CA THR A 254 0.64 14.42 -1.67
C THR A 254 2.10 14.26 -1.23
N ILE A 255 2.42 14.56 0.02
CA ILE A 255 3.77 14.40 0.60
C ILE A 255 4.20 12.92 0.53
N GLU A 256 3.35 12.00 0.99
CA GLU A 256 3.57 10.56 0.89
C GLU A 256 3.79 10.12 -0.57
N GLY A 257 2.92 10.57 -1.49
CA GLY A 257 2.99 10.24 -2.90
C GLY A 257 4.28 10.71 -3.57
N MET A 258 4.69 11.95 -3.29
CA MET A 258 5.93 12.53 -3.81
C MET A 258 7.15 11.76 -3.31
N TYR A 259 7.26 11.53 -2.01
CA TYR A 259 8.41 10.85 -1.42
C TYR A 259 8.52 9.40 -1.88
N PHE A 260 7.44 8.62 -1.77
CA PHE A 260 7.49 7.22 -2.18
C PHE A 260 7.64 7.07 -3.70
N GLY A 261 7.12 8.01 -4.49
CA GLY A 261 7.33 8.06 -5.93
C GLY A 261 8.81 8.25 -6.26
N LEU A 262 9.46 9.20 -5.57
CA LEU A 262 10.90 9.42 -5.64
C LEU A 262 11.68 8.17 -5.19
N LEU A 263 11.32 7.56 -4.06
CA LEU A 263 11.95 6.35 -3.53
C LEU A 263 11.92 5.20 -4.54
N ILE A 264 10.75 4.90 -5.11
CA ILE A 264 10.60 3.80 -6.07
C ILE A 264 11.39 4.11 -7.34
N ALA A 265 11.29 5.33 -7.87
CA ALA A 265 12.00 5.71 -9.09
C ALA A 265 13.53 5.71 -8.92
N TRP A 266 14.02 6.25 -7.81
CA TRP A 266 15.43 6.24 -7.47
C TRP A 266 15.93 4.80 -7.29
N TYR A 267 15.21 3.98 -6.52
CA TYR A 267 15.62 2.61 -6.22
C TYR A 267 15.66 1.76 -7.50
N ASP A 268 14.60 1.77 -8.30
CA ASP A 268 14.50 0.98 -9.54
C ASP A 268 15.53 1.39 -10.61
N SER A 269 15.86 2.68 -10.72
CA SER A 269 16.71 3.21 -11.80
C SER A 269 18.20 3.30 -11.45
N SER A 270 18.54 3.41 -10.16
CA SER A 270 19.92 3.66 -9.71
C SER A 270 20.72 2.37 -9.48
N PHE A 271 20.05 1.26 -9.16
CA PHE A 271 20.71 0.03 -8.76
C PHE A 271 20.46 -1.14 -9.72
N ARG A 272 21.47 -2.01 -9.85
CA ARG A 272 21.28 -3.35 -10.41
C ARG A 272 20.92 -4.29 -9.27
N HIS A 273 19.73 -4.87 -9.34
CA HIS A 273 19.21 -5.71 -8.28
C HIS A 273 19.70 -7.14 -8.52
N GLY A 274 20.73 -7.53 -7.76
CA GLY A 274 21.36 -8.83 -7.87
C GLY A 274 20.50 -9.97 -7.35
N GLN A 275 20.93 -11.20 -7.64
CA GLN A 275 20.31 -12.45 -7.18
C GLN A 275 20.94 -12.94 -5.86
N GLY A 276 21.52 -12.04 -5.04
CA GLY A 276 22.08 -12.42 -3.73
C GLY A 276 21.00 -12.92 -2.76
N TRP A 277 21.39 -13.64 -1.71
CA TRP A 277 20.45 -14.27 -0.78
C TRP A 277 19.49 -13.25 -0.14
N LEU A 278 19.99 -12.10 0.33
CA LEU A 278 19.17 -11.01 0.89
C LEU A 278 18.12 -10.50 -0.10
N SER A 279 18.54 -10.25 -1.35
CA SER A 279 17.66 -9.80 -2.43
C SER A 279 16.60 -10.86 -2.76
N ARG A 280 16.98 -12.14 -2.82
CA ARG A 280 16.02 -13.23 -3.03
C ARG A 280 15.00 -13.31 -1.89
N THR A 281 15.45 -13.22 -0.64
CA THR A 281 14.56 -13.25 0.52
C THR A 281 13.61 -12.06 0.51
N ALA A 282 14.11 -10.83 0.36
CA ALA A 282 13.28 -9.64 0.25
C ALA A 282 12.28 -9.73 -0.91
N SER A 283 12.71 -10.24 -2.07
CA SER A 283 11.81 -10.46 -3.21
C SER A 283 10.75 -11.53 -2.94
N GLN A 284 11.05 -12.56 -2.15
CA GLN A 284 10.05 -13.55 -1.72
C GLN A 284 9.02 -12.94 -0.77
N TYR A 285 9.46 -12.16 0.22
CA TYR A 285 8.52 -11.43 1.09
C TYR A 285 7.66 -10.47 0.27
N GLY A 286 8.25 -9.79 -0.72
CA GLY A 286 7.53 -8.94 -1.67
C GLY A 286 6.50 -9.68 -2.52
N LYS A 287 6.81 -10.92 -2.92
CA LYS A 287 5.90 -11.79 -3.65
C LYS A 287 4.70 -12.20 -2.79
N TYR A 288 4.91 -12.44 -1.49
CA TYR A 288 3.86 -12.82 -0.53
C TYR A 288 3.23 -11.62 0.19
N SER A 289 3.61 -10.39 -0.14
CA SER A 289 3.16 -9.17 0.54
C SER A 289 1.63 -9.05 0.58
N TYR A 290 0.94 -9.48 -0.49
CA TYR A 290 -0.53 -9.49 -0.53
C TYR A 290 -1.14 -10.46 0.48
N ALA A 291 -0.54 -11.63 0.63
CA ALA A 291 -0.93 -12.60 1.64
C ALA A 291 -0.68 -12.06 3.05
N PHE A 292 0.51 -11.51 3.31
CA PHE A 292 0.83 -10.88 4.59
C PHE A 292 -0.17 -9.77 4.91
N TYR A 293 -0.48 -8.90 3.94
CA TYR A 293 -1.40 -7.79 4.12
C TYR A 293 -2.83 -8.22 4.46
N LEU A 294 -3.36 -9.31 3.92
CA LEU A 294 -4.72 -9.75 4.26
C LEU A 294 -4.78 -10.67 5.48
N TRP A 295 -3.79 -11.55 5.64
CA TRP A 295 -3.77 -12.53 6.73
C TRP A 295 -3.36 -11.94 8.07
N HIS A 296 -2.51 -10.91 8.12
CA HIS A 296 -1.99 -10.40 9.40
C HIS A 296 -3.10 -10.01 10.37
N PHE A 297 -4.23 -9.46 9.89
CA PHE A 297 -5.38 -9.09 10.75
C PHE A 297 -5.97 -10.24 11.57
N PHE A 298 -5.78 -11.51 11.18
CA PHE A 298 -6.23 -12.65 11.97
C PHE A 298 -5.30 -13.01 13.13
N PHE A 299 -4.05 -12.57 13.08
CA PHE A 299 -3.01 -13.01 14.01
C PHE A 299 -2.36 -11.85 14.78
N VAL A 300 -2.23 -10.67 14.16
CA VAL A 300 -1.39 -9.57 14.63
C VAL A 300 -1.79 -9.07 16.01
N PHE A 301 -3.07 -8.82 16.25
CA PHE A 301 -3.55 -8.28 17.53
C PHE A 301 -3.49 -9.34 18.64
N SER A 302 -3.89 -10.58 18.34
CA SER A 302 -3.81 -11.69 19.30
C SER A 302 -2.36 -12.07 19.62
N ALA A 303 -1.46 -11.98 18.65
CA ALA A 303 -0.03 -12.21 18.85
C ALA A 303 0.58 -11.12 19.75
N ALA A 304 0.28 -9.84 19.47
CA ALA A 304 0.73 -8.73 20.31
C ALA A 304 0.20 -8.87 21.74
N ASP A 305 -1.09 -9.17 21.94
CA ASP A 305 -1.71 -9.38 23.26
C ASP A 305 -1.09 -10.58 24.00
N LEU A 306 -0.92 -11.72 23.33
CA LEU A 306 -0.29 -12.91 23.91
C LEU A 306 1.15 -12.63 24.36
N ILE A 307 1.93 -11.95 23.52
CA ILE A 307 3.32 -11.60 23.84
C ILE A 307 3.37 -10.62 25.01
N HIS A 308 2.53 -9.57 24.97
CA HIS A 308 2.45 -8.57 26.02
C HIS A 308 2.10 -9.19 27.38
N ARG A 309 1.14 -10.12 27.42
CA ARG A 309 0.66 -10.72 28.69
C ARG A 309 1.56 -11.83 29.23
N HIS A 310 2.24 -12.58 28.37
CA HIS A 310 2.87 -13.84 28.77
C HIS A 310 4.37 -13.92 28.50
N LEU A 311 4.94 -13.04 27.67
CA LEU A 311 6.35 -13.11 27.26
C LEU A 311 7.14 -11.88 27.68
N VAL A 312 6.72 -10.68 27.28
CA VAL A 312 7.42 -9.43 27.58
C VAL A 312 6.47 -8.24 27.52
N ASP A 313 6.69 -7.23 28.37
CA ASP A 313 5.93 -5.98 28.30
C ASP A 313 6.22 -5.22 26.99
N LEU A 314 5.21 -5.17 26.12
CA LEU A 314 5.25 -4.45 24.84
C LEU A 314 4.83 -2.97 24.95
N SER A 315 4.64 -2.40 26.14
CA SER A 315 4.25 -0.99 26.29
C SER A 315 5.33 -0.01 25.79
N ASN A 316 6.57 -0.47 25.68
CA ASN A 316 7.67 0.30 25.12
C ASN A 316 7.76 0.10 23.60
N PHE A 317 7.72 1.20 22.84
CA PHE A 317 7.81 1.19 21.38
C PHE A 317 8.96 0.35 20.82
N TYR A 318 10.18 0.48 21.37
CA TYR A 318 11.35 -0.21 20.82
C TYR A 318 11.26 -1.73 20.99
N VAL A 319 10.68 -2.18 22.11
CA VAL A 319 10.42 -3.60 22.38
C VAL A 319 9.30 -4.09 21.47
N ALA A 320 8.19 -3.35 21.36
CA ALA A 320 7.09 -3.66 20.46
C ALA A 320 7.53 -3.76 19.00
N LEU A 321 8.36 -2.82 18.54
CA LEU A 321 8.90 -2.81 17.18
C LEU A 321 9.76 -4.06 16.93
N LEU A 322 10.65 -4.44 17.85
CA LEU A 322 11.45 -5.66 17.71
C LEU A 322 10.56 -6.89 17.53
N PHE A 323 9.54 -7.05 18.37
CA PHE A 323 8.60 -8.17 18.26
C PHE A 323 7.71 -8.08 17.01
N ALA A 324 7.39 -6.89 16.53
CA ALA A 324 6.70 -6.70 15.26
C ALA A 324 7.56 -7.16 14.06
N LEU A 325 8.87 -6.89 14.09
CA LEU A 325 9.81 -7.40 13.08
C LEU A 325 9.87 -8.93 13.12
N LEU A 326 9.95 -9.53 14.31
CA LEU A 326 9.92 -10.98 14.48
C LEU A 326 8.61 -11.59 14.00
N PHE A 327 7.48 -10.97 14.31
CA PHE A 327 6.16 -11.37 13.83
C PHE A 327 6.07 -11.31 12.31
N TYR A 328 6.57 -10.23 11.68
CA TYR A 328 6.63 -10.12 10.23
C TYR A 328 7.44 -11.25 9.60
N LEU A 329 8.58 -11.62 10.19
CA LEU A 329 9.37 -12.76 9.73
C LEU A 329 8.63 -14.09 9.92
N ALA A 330 7.94 -14.25 11.06
CA ALA A 330 7.14 -15.43 11.37
C ALA A 330 5.90 -15.59 10.46
N MET A 331 5.46 -14.53 9.76
CA MET A 331 4.38 -14.63 8.78
C MET A 331 4.77 -15.37 7.50
N TYR A 332 6.06 -15.64 7.25
CA TYR A 332 6.54 -16.28 6.03
C TYR A 332 5.81 -17.60 5.68
N PRO A 333 5.65 -18.57 6.60
CA PRO A 333 4.92 -19.81 6.31
C PRO A 333 3.46 -19.55 5.92
N VAL A 334 2.78 -18.63 6.62
CA VAL A 334 1.39 -18.25 6.32
C VAL A 334 1.29 -17.69 4.89
N GLY A 335 2.18 -16.75 4.53
CA GLY A 335 2.20 -16.16 3.19
C GLY A 335 2.57 -17.17 2.11
N TYR A 336 3.52 -18.07 2.38
CA TYR A 336 3.90 -19.14 1.46
C TYR A 336 2.74 -20.10 1.18
N LEU A 337 2.09 -20.60 2.24
CA LEU A 337 0.96 -21.54 2.13
C LEU A 337 -0.22 -20.88 1.42
N SER A 338 -0.60 -19.65 1.81
CA SER A 338 -1.62 -18.85 1.13
C SER A 338 -1.31 -18.70 -0.35
N TYR A 339 -0.08 -18.29 -0.69
CA TYR A 339 0.29 -18.12 -2.08
C TYR A 339 0.24 -19.45 -2.84
N ARG A 340 0.71 -20.55 -2.25
CA ARG A 340 0.82 -21.85 -2.90
C ARG A 340 -0.54 -22.46 -3.21
N PHE A 341 -1.49 -22.34 -2.29
CA PHE A 341 -2.77 -23.05 -2.33
C PHE A 341 -3.96 -22.16 -2.74
N ILE A 342 -3.91 -20.86 -2.45
CA ILE A 342 -5.03 -19.95 -2.75
C ILE A 342 -4.70 -19.11 -3.99
N GLU A 343 -3.55 -18.44 -4.02
CA GLU A 343 -3.28 -17.47 -5.11
C GLU A 343 -2.72 -18.14 -6.38
N SER A 344 -1.72 -19.02 -6.24
CA SER A 344 -0.99 -19.61 -7.37
C SER A 344 -1.88 -20.34 -8.38
N PRO A 345 -2.91 -21.12 -7.99
CA PRO A 345 -3.80 -21.79 -8.94
C PRO A 345 -4.45 -20.81 -9.93
N PHE A 346 -4.97 -19.68 -9.44
CA PHE A 346 -5.61 -18.65 -10.26
C PHE A 346 -4.58 -17.82 -11.05
N LEU A 347 -3.38 -17.62 -10.50
CA LEU A 347 -2.32 -16.92 -11.21
C LEU A 347 -1.76 -17.68 -12.42
N ARG A 348 -1.92 -19.02 -12.46
CA ARG A 348 -1.48 -19.89 -13.57
C ARG A 348 -2.37 -19.76 -14.80
N ILE A 349 -3.65 -19.42 -14.63
CA ILE A 349 -4.62 -19.28 -15.73
C ILE A 349 -4.68 -17.86 -16.32
N ARG A 350 -3.77 -16.97 -15.90
CA ARG A 350 -3.69 -15.59 -16.40
C ARG A 350 -3.37 -15.55 -17.89
N LYS A 351 -4.03 -14.66 -18.61
CA LYS A 351 -3.84 -14.46 -20.06
C LYS A 351 -2.80 -13.37 -20.34
N LYS A 352 -2.13 -13.41 -21.49
CA LYS A 352 -1.33 -12.26 -21.96
C LYS A 352 -2.30 -11.13 -22.32
N TYR A 353 -2.03 -9.90 -21.85
CA TYR A 353 -2.86 -8.72 -22.14
C TYR A 353 -2.08 -7.58 -22.80
N ILE A 354 -0.80 -7.80 -23.09
CA ILE A 354 0.08 -6.83 -23.74
C ILE A 354 0.42 -7.38 -25.12
N THR A 355 0.15 -6.59 -26.16
CA THR A 355 0.50 -6.93 -27.54
C THR A 355 1.65 -6.03 -27.98
N THR A 356 2.83 -6.59 -28.21
CA THR A 356 3.91 -5.91 -28.92
C THR A 356 3.57 -5.90 -30.40
N LYS A 357 3.14 -4.76 -30.95
CA LYS A 357 3.19 -4.58 -32.39
C LYS A 357 4.67 -4.54 -32.79
N GLN A 358 5.10 -5.44 -33.68
CA GLN A 358 6.30 -5.17 -34.47
C GLN A 358 6.07 -3.84 -35.19
N PRO A 359 7.06 -2.92 -35.22
CA PRO A 359 6.95 -1.76 -36.07
C PRO A 359 6.72 -2.29 -37.50
N ARG A 360 5.65 -1.83 -38.16
CA ARG A 360 5.51 -2.01 -39.60
C ARG A 360 6.75 -1.37 -40.21
N THR A 361 7.67 -2.19 -40.71
CA THR A 361 8.63 -1.76 -41.72
C THR A 361 7.78 -1.19 -42.85
N ALA A 362 7.78 0.13 -42.99
CA ALA A 362 7.31 0.75 -44.21
C ALA A 362 8.24 0.22 -45.31
N ALA A 363 7.69 -0.63 -46.18
CA ALA A 363 8.27 -0.96 -47.46
C ALA A 363 7.84 0.10 -48.47
#